data_AF-A0A4P5YWN9-F1
#
_entry.id   AF-A0A4P5YWN9-F1
#
_cell.length_a   1.000
_cell.length_b   1.000
_cell.length_c   1.000
_cell.angle_alpha   90.00
_cell.angle_beta   90.00
_cell.angle_gamma   90.00
#
_symmetry.space_group_name_H-M   'P 1'
#
loop_
_entity.id
_entity.type
_entity.pdbx_description
1 polymer ?
#
loop_
_entity_poly.entity_id
_entity_poly.type
_entity_poly.pdbx_seq_one_letter_code
_entity_poly.pdbx_strand_id
1 'polypeptide(L)'
;MFNCYNAAAMTKTTRLSIEIDPESHRQIKTLATFAGLSIKDYILAKTLPRKAAPKDATAQLLGNAKNAARLRKAIATPRSKHVGFKTQKELKKALGI
;
A
#
# COMPACT_ATOMS: atom_id res chain seq x y z
N MET A 1 8.09 -34.00 -9.52
CA MET A 1 7.17 -33.09 -10.25
C MET A 1 7.05 -31.80 -9.45
N PHE A 2 7.75 -30.74 -9.87
CA PHE A 2 7.64 -29.42 -9.24
C PHE A 2 6.47 -28.67 -9.90
N ASN A 3 5.46 -28.33 -9.10
CA ASN A 3 4.25 -27.68 -9.56
C ASN A 3 4.46 -26.17 -9.63
N CYS A 4 4.66 -25.65 -10.84
CA CYS A 4 4.85 -24.24 -11.12
C CYS A 4 3.48 -23.54 -11.19
N TYR A 5 2.96 -23.05 -10.07
CA TYR A 5 1.85 -22.09 -10.13
C TYR A 5 2.41 -20.70 -10.48
N ASN A 6 2.42 -20.42 -11.77
CA ASN A 6 2.55 -19.07 -12.30
C ASN A 6 1.32 -18.28 -11.85
N ALA A 7 1.46 -17.49 -10.78
CA ALA A 7 0.49 -16.48 -10.41
C ALA A 7 0.56 -15.36 -11.46
N ALA A 8 -0.14 -15.54 -12.58
CA ALA A 8 -0.38 -14.48 -13.53
C ALA A 8 -1.17 -13.37 -12.80
N ALA A 9 -0.46 -12.33 -12.38
CA ALA A 9 -1.09 -11.13 -11.85
C ALA A 9 -2.04 -10.60 -12.93
N MET A 10 -3.36 -10.60 -12.66
CA MET A 10 -4.35 -9.92 -13.50
C MET A 10 -4.02 -8.43 -13.51
N THR A 11 -3.27 -7.97 -14.51
CA THR A 11 -3.05 -6.56 -14.79
C THR A 11 -4.32 -5.98 -15.39
N LYS A 12 -5.18 -5.41 -14.54
CA LYS A 12 -6.39 -4.72 -14.99
C LYS A 12 -5.99 -3.38 -15.64
N THR A 13 -5.82 -3.38 -16.96
CA THR A 13 -5.53 -2.16 -17.73
C THR A 13 -6.80 -1.35 -17.92
N THR A 14 -6.90 -0.21 -17.24
CA THR A 14 -8.01 0.74 -17.43
C THR A 14 -7.53 1.91 -18.29
N ARG A 15 -8.23 2.19 -19.40
CA ARG A 15 -7.93 3.33 -20.28
C ARG A 15 -8.67 4.57 -19.77
N LEU A 16 -7.94 5.68 -19.63
CA LEU A 16 -8.50 7.00 -19.35
C LEU A 16 -8.31 7.87 -20.60
N SER A 17 -9.38 8.54 -21.02
CA SER A 17 -9.36 9.54 -22.09
C SER A 17 -9.79 10.86 -21.49
N ILE A 18 -9.01 11.91 -21.74
CA ILE A 18 -9.26 13.27 -21.25
C ILE A 18 -9.17 14.23 -22.42
N GLU A 19 -10.06 15.21 -22.44
CA GLU A 19 -10.02 16.32 -23.38
C GLU A 19 -9.23 17.46 -22.74
N ILE A 20 -8.23 17.97 -23.46
CA ILE A 20 -7.38 19.06 -23.00
C ILE A 20 -7.19 20.06 -24.14
N ASP A 21 -7.24 21.34 -23.80
CA ASP A 21 -6.94 22.41 -24.74
C ASP A 21 -5.44 22.38 -25.15
N PRO A 22 -5.09 22.74 -26.40
CA PRO A 22 -3.72 22.84 -26.87
C PRO A 22 -2.77 23.65 -25.98
N GLU A 23 -3.21 24.74 -25.33
CA GLU A 23 -2.34 25.50 -24.43
C GLU A 23 -2.01 24.69 -23.18
N SER A 24 -3.03 24.07 -22.58
CA SER A 24 -2.88 23.20 -21.42
C SER A 24 -1.98 22.00 -21.72
N HIS A 25 -2.10 21.40 -22.91
CA HIS A 25 -1.21 20.34 -23.35
C HIS A 25 0.26 20.80 -23.40
N ARG A 26 0.55 21.99 -23.94
CA ARG A 26 1.91 22.55 -23.98
C ARG A 26 2.47 22.73 -22.57
N GLN A 27 1.71 23.32 -21.66
CA GLN A 27 2.13 23.54 -20.28
C GLN A 27 2.45 22.21 -19.58
N ILE A 28 1.55 21.22 -19.66
CA ILE A 28 1.74 19.90 -19.05
C ILE A 28 2.98 19.21 -19.62
N LYS A 29 3.20 19.28 -20.95
CA LYS A 29 4.38 18.68 -21.60
C LYS A 29 5.69 19.28 -21.10
N THR A 30 5.73 20.60 -20.95
CA THR A 30 6.89 21.31 -20.41
C THR A 30 7.18 20.89 -18.97
N LEU A 31 6.15 20.85 -18.12
CA LEU A 31 6.28 20.42 -16.72
C LEU A 31 6.72 18.94 -16.60
N ALA A 32 6.16 18.06 -17.43
CA ALA A 32 6.55 16.65 -17.48
C ALA A 32 8.02 16.48 -17.88
N THR A 33 8.47 17.27 -18.86
CA THR A 33 9.87 17.28 -19.34
C THR A 33 10.82 17.72 -18.23
N PHE A 34 10.50 18.79 -17.51
CA PHE A 34 11.30 19.24 -16.36
C PHE A 34 11.35 18.20 -15.23
N ALA A 35 10.30 17.41 -15.06
CA ALA A 35 10.27 16.31 -14.10
C ALA A 35 10.99 15.04 -14.59
N GLY A 36 11.44 15.00 -15.86
CA GLY A 36 12.02 13.80 -16.46
C GLY A 36 11.01 12.66 -16.63
N LEU A 37 9.71 12.97 -16.68
CA LEU A 37 8.62 12.00 -16.77
C LEU A 37 7.93 12.08 -18.14
N SER A 38 7.35 10.97 -18.58
CA SER A 38 6.41 11.02 -19.70
C SER A 38 5.16 11.81 -19.29
N ILE A 39 4.45 12.41 -20.26
CA ILE A 39 3.19 13.13 -19.99
C ILE A 39 2.20 12.22 -19.24
N LYS A 40 2.11 10.95 -19.65
CA LYS A 40 1.25 9.95 -19.00
C LYS A 40 1.62 9.78 -17.53
N ASP A 41 2.90 9.55 -17.23
CA ASP A 41 3.35 9.30 -15.86
C ASP A 41 3.22 10.55 -14.99
N TYR A 42 3.48 11.72 -15.57
CA TYR A 42 3.29 13.00 -14.91
C TYR A 42 1.82 13.22 -14.51
N ILE A 43 0.88 13.03 -15.43
CA ILE A 43 -0.56 13.17 -15.16
C ILE A 43 -1.00 12.14 -14.11
N LEU A 44 -0.60 10.87 -14.26
CA LEU A 44 -0.97 9.82 -13.30
C LEU A 44 -0.43 10.12 -11.89
N ALA A 45 0.81 10.60 -11.78
CA ALA A 45 1.41 10.95 -10.49
C ALA A 45 0.70 12.12 -9.78
N LYS A 46 0.10 13.04 -10.55
CA LYS A 46 -0.63 14.20 -10.03
C LYS A 46 -2.10 13.90 -9.73
N THR A 47 -2.72 12.99 -10.49
CA THR A 47 -4.16 12.71 -10.42
C THR A 47 -4.49 11.53 -9.53
N LEU A 48 -3.63 10.52 -9.48
CA LEU A 48 -3.86 9.39 -8.59
C LEU A 48 -3.46 9.77 -7.16
N PRO A 49 -4.26 9.43 -6.15
CA PRO A 49 -3.85 9.57 -4.77
C PRO A 49 -2.56 8.78 -4.59
N ARG A 50 -1.46 9.46 -4.22
CA ARG A 50 -0.23 8.80 -3.82
C ARG A 50 -0.64 7.79 -2.76
N LYS A 51 -0.51 6.48 -3.04
CA LYS A 51 -0.69 5.45 -2.01
C LYS A 51 0.09 5.95 -0.82
N ALA A 52 -0.60 6.27 0.28
CA ALA A 52 0.03 6.80 1.47
C ALA A 52 1.24 5.90 1.73
N ALA A 53 2.42 6.51 1.90
CA ALA A 53 3.62 5.76 2.26
C ALA A 53 3.22 4.74 3.34
N PRO A 54 3.66 3.47 3.23
CA PRO A 54 3.22 2.42 4.15
C PRO A 54 3.37 3.00 5.56
N LYS A 55 2.24 3.26 6.21
CA LYS A 55 2.23 3.84 7.55
C LYS A 55 3.09 2.91 8.39
N ASP A 56 4.00 3.46 9.18
CA ASP A 56 4.81 2.65 10.09
C ASP A 56 3.86 1.77 10.90
N ALA A 57 3.90 0.46 10.62
CA ALA A 57 2.99 -0.50 11.21
C ALA A 57 3.14 -0.50 12.73
N THR A 58 4.33 -0.19 13.22
CA THR A 58 4.64 -0.04 14.65
C THR A 58 3.90 1.16 15.23
N ALA A 59 3.99 2.34 14.59
CA ALA A 59 3.27 3.53 15.00
C ALA A 59 1.74 3.32 14.99
N GLN A 60 1.23 2.58 13.99
CA GLN A 60 -0.20 2.25 13.92
C GLN A 60 -0.66 1.32 15.05
N LEU A 61 0.14 0.31 15.39
CA LEU A 61 -0.15 -0.60 16.51
C LEU A 61 -0.04 0.10 17.87
N LEU A 62 0.91 1.00 18.04
CA LEU A 62 1.09 1.78 19.27
C LEU A 62 0.02 2.86 19.47
N GLY A 63 -0.59 3.35 18.38
CA GLY A 63 -1.67 4.34 18.44
C GLY A 63 -2.95 3.85 19.13
N ASN A 64 -3.16 2.53 19.26
CA ASN A 64 -4.28 1.96 20.00
C ASN A 64 -3.80 1.38 21.34
N ALA A 65 -4.30 1.91 22.46
CA ALA A 65 -3.91 1.52 23.81
C ALA A 65 -3.98 0.01 24.08
N LYS A 66 -4.99 -0.69 23.54
CA LYS A 66 -5.14 -2.15 23.70
C LYS A 66 -4.07 -2.91 22.93
N ASN A 67 -3.76 -2.48 21.71
CA ASN A 67 -2.74 -3.11 20.87
C ASN A 67 -1.33 -2.84 21.40
N ALA A 68 -1.07 -1.62 21.89
CA ALA A 68 0.18 -1.25 22.52
C ALA A 68 0.44 -2.09 23.80
N ALA A 69 -0.57 -2.30 24.64
CA ALA A 69 -0.47 -3.15 25.83
C ALA A 69 -0.15 -4.61 25.47
N ARG A 70 -0.79 -5.14 24.41
CA ARG A 70 -0.51 -6.50 23.90
C ARG A 70 0.89 -6.63 23.33
N LEU A 71 1.35 -5.66 22.55
CA LEU A 71 2.70 -5.65 21.99
C LEU A 71 3.75 -5.62 23.10
N ARG A 72 3.60 -4.75 24.11
CA ARG A 72 4.49 -4.70 25.27
C ARG A 72 4.52 -6.03 26.04
N LYS A 73 3.37 -6.64 26.28
CA LYS A 73 3.28 -7.97 26.92
C LYS A 73 3.95 -9.05 26.07
N ALA A 74 3.75 -9.03 24.75
CA ALA A 74 4.35 -9.99 23.84
C ALA A 74 5.89 -9.89 23.86
N ILE A 75 6.44 -8.67 23.81
CA ILE A 75 7.90 -8.45 23.90
C ILE A 75 8.47 -8.93 25.24
N ALA A 76 7.75 -8.72 26.34
CA ALA A 76 8.17 -9.16 27.67
C ALA A 76 8.02 -10.68 27.91
N THR A 77 7.29 -11.40 27.05
CA THR A 77 7.04 -12.83 27.22
C THR A 77 8.16 -13.65 26.58
N PRO A 78 8.72 -14.67 27.27
CA PRO A 78 9.74 -15.55 26.69
C PRO A 78 9.26 -16.24 25.41
N ARG A 79 10.17 -16.41 24.43
CA ARG A 79 9.85 -16.94 23.10
C ARG A 79 9.15 -18.30 23.10
N SER A 80 9.42 -19.12 24.11
CA SER A 80 8.80 -20.45 24.29
C SER A 80 7.30 -20.42 24.54
N LYS A 81 6.71 -19.26 24.88
CA LYS A 81 5.27 -19.08 25.13
C LYS A 81 4.53 -18.31 24.03
N HIS A 82 5.16 -17.98 22.91
CA HIS A 82 4.46 -17.33 21.81
C HIS A 82 3.50 -18.32 21.13
N VAL A 83 2.20 -18.06 21.24
CA VAL A 83 1.17 -18.77 20.47
C VAL A 83 0.95 -18.00 19.17
N GLY A 84 1.39 -18.56 18.05
CA GLY A 84 1.00 -18.07 16.73
C GLY A 84 -0.51 -18.23 16.53
N PHE A 85 -1.11 -17.36 15.71
CA PHE A 85 -2.52 -17.52 15.35
C PHE A 85 -2.67 -18.75 14.45
N LYS A 86 -3.57 -19.67 14.81
CA LYS A 86 -3.82 -20.87 14.00
C LYS A 86 -4.82 -20.59 12.89
N THR A 87 -5.65 -19.55 13.04
CA THR A 87 -6.69 -19.21 12.07
C THR A 87 -6.80 -17.71 11.79
N GLN A 88 -7.29 -17.34 10.61
CA GLN A 88 -7.59 -15.94 10.26
C GLN A 88 -8.66 -15.32 11.17
N LYS A 89 -9.57 -16.14 11.70
CA LYS A 89 -10.62 -15.69 12.63
C LYS A 89 -10.02 -15.25 13.98
N GLU A 90 -9.05 -16.00 14.50
CA GLU A 90 -8.30 -15.61 15.70
C GLU A 90 -7.50 -14.33 15.49
N LEU A 91 -6.86 -14.19 14.33
CA LEU A 91 -6.14 -12.97 13.97
C LEU A 91 -7.07 -11.75 13.91
N LYS A 92 -8.22 -11.85 13.22
CA LYS A 92 -9.21 -10.77 13.12
C LYS A 92 -9.76 -10.37 14.50
N LYS A 93 -10.15 -11.35 15.32
CA LYS A 93 -10.57 -11.14 16.72
C LYS A 93 -9.48 -10.46 17.56
N ALA A 94 -8.22 -10.84 17.38
CA ALA A 94 -7.10 -10.20 18.07
C ALA A 94 -6.86 -8.77 17.57
N LEU A 95 -7.06 -8.49 16.29
CA LEU A 95 -6.92 -7.15 15.71
C LEU A 95 -8.14 -6.24 15.98
N GLY A 96 -9.26 -6.79 16.45
CA GLY A 96 -10.49 -6.04 16.74
C GLY A 96 -11.21 -5.58 15.47
N ILE A 97 -11.06 -6.34 14.38
CA ILE A 97 -11.67 -6.14 13.05
C ILE A 97 -12.41 -7.38 12.59
#